data_AF-A0A2H6H668-F1
#
_entry.id   AF-A0A2H6H668-F1
#
_cell.length_a   1.000
_cell.length_b   1.000
_cell.length_c   1.000
_cell.angle_alpha   90.00
_cell.angle_beta   90.00
_cell.angle_gamma   90.00
#
_symmetry.space_group_name_H-M   'P 1'
#
loop_
_entity.id
_entity.type
_entity.pdbx_description
1 polymer ?
#
loop_
_entity_poly.entity_id
_entity_poly.type
_entity_poly.pdbx_seq_one_letter_code
_entity_poly.pdbx_strand_id
1 'polypeptide(L)'
;MDVTPFEPESLAEREIREAMERGEFDDLEGSGRPIPGLDGNYDPAWWARAWVRRARAQDAAWELCRRIRKEKFARFDSDADRQRRVEALSAEIEVVNADLPRDEQIPVLHIEDFQ
;
A
#
# COMPACT_ATOMS: atom_id res chain seq x y z
N MET A 1 -18.26 49.61 10.19
CA MET A 1 -17.63 48.43 9.56
C MET A 1 -17.54 47.40 10.65
N ASP A 2 -18.35 46.36 10.55
CA ASP A 2 -18.36 45.26 11.52
C ASP A 2 -17.28 44.27 11.11
N VAL A 3 -16.29 44.06 11.98
CA VAL A 3 -15.24 43.05 11.80
C VAL A 3 -15.79 41.76 12.37
N THR A 4 -16.24 40.85 11.52
CA THR A 4 -16.61 39.49 11.93
C THR A 4 -15.42 38.84 12.65
N PRO A 5 -15.58 38.32 13.88
CA PRO A 5 -14.50 37.64 14.59
C PRO A 5 -14.04 36.40 13.82
N PHE A 6 -12.72 36.16 13.85
CA PHE A 6 -12.07 34.97 13.30
C PHE A 6 -12.67 33.71 13.94
N GLU A 7 -13.08 32.74 13.11
CA GLU A 7 -13.49 31.41 13.57
C GLU A 7 -12.38 30.81 14.47
N PRO A 8 -12.72 30.12 15.57
CA PRO A 8 -11.71 29.45 16.38
C PRO A 8 -10.92 28.45 15.52
N GLU A 9 -9.60 28.39 15.75
CA GLU A 9 -8.68 27.45 15.10
C GLU A 9 -9.33 26.06 15.00
N SER A 10 -9.39 25.50 13.78
CA SER A 10 -9.96 24.17 13.62
C SER A 10 -9.17 23.17 14.47
N LEU A 11 -9.81 22.11 14.97
CA LEU A 11 -9.11 21.10 15.77
C LEU A 11 -7.84 20.60 15.06
N ALA A 12 -7.89 20.47 13.72
CA ALA A 12 -6.75 20.10 12.90
C ALA A 12 -5.60 21.13 12.95
N GLU A 13 -5.90 22.42 12.82
CA GLU A 13 -4.87 23.48 12.89
C GLU A 13 -4.22 23.54 14.27
N ARG A 14 -5.01 23.39 15.35
CA ARG A 14 -4.50 23.35 16.72
C ARG A 14 -3.52 22.20 16.94
N GLU A 15 -3.88 21.00 16.52
CA GLU A 15 -3.03 19.81 16.65
C GLU A 15 -1.72 19.97 15.87
N ILE A 16 -1.78 20.53 14.65
CA ILE A 16 -0.59 20.81 13.83
C ILE A 16 0.33 21.81 14.54
N ARG A 17 -0.22 22.91 15.07
CA ARG A 17 0.55 23.92 15.80
C ARG A 17 1.21 23.35 17.04
N GLU A 18 0.46 22.60 17.86
CA GLU A 18 1.01 21.99 19.07
C GLU A 18 2.10 20.94 18.74
N ALA A 19 1.94 20.16 17.67
CA ALA A 19 2.98 19.22 17.21
C ALA A 19 4.24 19.94 16.69
N MET A 20 4.09 21.08 16.00
CA MET A 20 5.21 21.95 15.64
C MET A 20 5.91 22.53 16.89
N GLU A 21 5.16 23.01 17.88
CA GLU A 21 5.71 23.53 19.15
C GLU A 21 6.48 22.47 19.94
N ARG A 22 6.07 21.20 19.86
CA ARG A 22 6.76 20.06 20.46
C ARG A 22 7.98 19.57 19.65
N GLY A 23 8.23 20.15 18.48
CA GLY A 23 9.33 19.75 17.61
C GLY A 23 9.12 18.39 16.94
N GLU A 24 7.88 17.89 16.83
CA GLU A 24 7.60 16.60 16.19
C GLU A 24 7.97 16.55 14.70
N PHE A 25 8.22 17.72 14.09
CA PHE A 25 8.65 17.87 12.69
C PHE A 25 10.14 18.23 12.53
N ASP A 26 10.91 18.40 13.61
CA ASP A 26 12.29 18.92 13.51
C ASP A 26 13.28 17.91 12.90
N ASP A 27 13.00 16.61 12.98
CA ASP A 27 13.86 15.53 12.47
C ASP A 27 13.06 14.48 11.66
N LEU A 28 12.19 14.97 10.77
CA LEU A 28 11.49 14.07 9.85
C LEU A 28 12.49 13.29 8.99
N GLU A 29 12.12 12.05 8.68
CA GLU A 29 12.88 11.24 7.72
C GLU A 29 13.00 12.00 6.39
N GLY A 30 14.23 12.36 6.02
CA GLY A 30 14.51 13.15 4.82
C GLY A 30 14.70 14.65 5.05
N SER A 31 14.57 15.15 6.29
CA SER A 31 14.86 16.56 6.61
C SER A 31 16.29 16.93 6.21
N GLY A 32 16.42 18.03 5.45
CA GLY A 32 17.70 18.50 4.91
C GLY A 32 18.34 17.60 3.84
N ARG A 33 17.73 16.47 3.49
CA ARG A 33 18.23 15.59 2.42
C ARG A 33 17.62 16.02 1.08
N PRO A 34 18.36 15.86 -0.03
CA PRO A 34 17.79 16.02 -1.37
C PRO A 34 16.58 15.11 -1.54
N ILE A 35 15.53 15.63 -2.18
CA ILE A 35 14.37 14.81 -2.55
C ILE A 35 14.87 13.70 -3.48
N PRO A 36 14.69 12.41 -3.14
CA PRO A 36 15.18 11.32 -3.96
C PRO A 36 14.59 11.38 -5.37
N GLY A 37 15.46 11.35 -6.40
CA GLY A 37 15.04 11.35 -7.81
C GLY A 37 14.77 12.74 -8.40
N LEU A 38 15.14 13.83 -7.70
CA LEU A 38 15.02 15.20 -8.20
C LEU A 38 16.15 15.59 -9.17
N ASP A 39 17.29 14.93 -9.03
CA ASP A 39 18.56 15.12 -9.75
C ASP A 39 18.68 14.25 -11.02
N GLY A 40 17.66 13.46 -11.32
CA GLY A 40 17.55 12.65 -12.55
C GLY A 40 16.89 13.40 -13.71
N ASN A 41 16.93 12.79 -14.91
CA ASN A 41 16.17 13.28 -16.06
C ASN A 41 14.67 13.21 -15.75
N TYR A 42 14.03 14.37 -15.58
CA TYR A 42 12.59 14.46 -15.34
C TYR A 42 11.83 13.70 -16.44
N ASP A 43 11.11 12.67 -16.03
CA ASP A 43 10.33 11.86 -16.94
C ASP A 43 8.87 12.28 -16.90
N PRO A 44 8.36 13.06 -17.88
CA PRO A 44 6.99 13.55 -17.86
C PRO A 44 5.92 12.44 -17.86
N ALA A 45 6.30 11.21 -18.22
CA ALA A 45 5.41 10.05 -18.22
C ALA A 45 5.54 9.17 -16.97
N TRP A 46 6.27 9.61 -15.93
CA TRP A 46 6.43 8.86 -14.67
C TRP A 46 5.09 8.45 -14.06
N TRP A 47 4.12 9.38 -14.05
CA TRP A 47 2.80 9.16 -13.47
C TRP A 47 1.98 8.17 -14.30
N ALA A 48 2.06 8.27 -15.63
CA ALA A 48 1.33 7.38 -16.54
C ALA A 48 1.87 5.95 -16.43
N ARG A 49 3.20 5.78 -16.34
CA ARG A 49 3.80 4.45 -16.12
C ARG A 49 3.47 3.89 -14.74
N ALA A 50 3.47 4.72 -13.70
CA ALA A 50 3.03 4.30 -12.36
C ALA A 50 1.56 3.84 -12.38
N TRP A 51 0.69 4.59 -13.06
CA TRP A 51 -0.71 4.23 -13.24
C TRP A 51 -0.89 2.92 -14.00
N VAL A 52 -0.18 2.73 -15.14
CA VAL A 52 -0.23 1.46 -15.90
C VAL A 52 0.26 0.29 -15.06
N ARG A 53 1.35 0.45 -14.30
CA ARG A 53 1.83 -0.61 -13.39
C ARG A 53 0.78 -0.98 -12.36
N ARG A 54 0.16 -0.01 -11.71
CA ARG A 54 -0.92 -0.24 -10.74
C ARG A 54 -2.12 -0.92 -11.38
N ALA A 55 -2.57 -0.46 -12.54
CA ALA A 55 -3.71 -1.06 -13.24
C ALA A 55 -3.45 -2.54 -13.57
N ARG A 56 -2.25 -2.86 -14.05
CA ARG A 56 -1.84 -4.26 -14.30
C ARG A 56 -1.77 -5.08 -13.02
N ALA A 57 -1.28 -4.49 -11.92
CA ALA A 57 -1.26 -5.15 -10.62
C ALA A 57 -2.68 -5.42 -10.10
N GLN A 58 -3.62 -4.49 -10.29
CA GLN A 58 -5.03 -4.67 -9.94
C GLN A 58 -5.67 -5.81 -10.73
N ASP A 59 -5.42 -5.87 -12.06
CA ASP A 59 -5.90 -6.96 -12.90
C ASP A 59 -5.33 -8.32 -12.44
N ALA A 60 -4.01 -8.37 -12.21
CA ALA A 60 -3.34 -9.57 -11.71
C ALA A 60 -3.86 -10.00 -10.33
N ALA A 61 -4.13 -9.03 -9.45
CA ALA A 61 -4.68 -9.28 -8.13
C ALA A 61 -6.09 -9.88 -8.20
N TRP A 62 -6.92 -9.40 -9.12
CA TRP A 62 -8.25 -9.94 -9.33
C TRP A 62 -8.21 -11.39 -9.81
N GLU A 63 -7.34 -11.70 -10.77
CA GLU A 63 -7.14 -13.07 -11.26
C GLU A 63 -6.60 -14.00 -10.16
N LEU A 64 -5.64 -13.53 -9.37
CA LEU A 64 -5.06 -14.28 -8.26
C LEU A 64 -6.10 -14.53 -7.16
N CYS A 65 -6.88 -13.52 -6.76
CA CYS A 65 -7.99 -13.68 -5.82
C CYS A 65 -9.03 -14.69 -6.32
N ARG A 66 -9.35 -14.66 -7.62
CA ARG A 66 -10.26 -15.63 -8.24
C ARG A 66 -9.69 -17.05 -8.15
N ARG A 67 -8.39 -17.22 -8.39
CA ARG A 67 -7.68 -18.50 -8.27
C ARG A 67 -7.63 -19.01 -6.82
N ILE A 68 -7.23 -18.16 -5.87
CA ILE A 68 -7.21 -18.48 -4.44
C ILE A 68 -8.59 -18.95 -3.99
N ARG A 69 -9.66 -18.22 -4.33
CA ARG A 69 -11.04 -18.60 -3.97
C ARG A 69 -11.42 -20.00 -4.48
N LYS A 70 -10.94 -20.38 -5.67
CA LYS A 70 -11.16 -21.72 -6.22
C LYS A 70 -10.34 -22.77 -5.47
N GLU A 71 -9.08 -22.47 -5.18
CA GLU A 71 -8.12 -23.43 -4.61
C GLU A 71 -8.27 -23.64 -3.10
N LYS A 72 -8.87 -22.68 -2.37
CA LYS A 72 -9.23 -22.87 -0.94
C LYS A 72 -10.09 -24.12 -0.70
N PHE A 73 -10.83 -24.57 -1.70
CA PHE A 73 -11.69 -25.76 -1.64
C PHE A 73 -11.16 -26.93 -2.49
N ALA A 74 -9.93 -26.84 -3.00
CA ALA A 74 -9.33 -27.93 -3.73
C ALA A 74 -8.89 -29.05 -2.77
N ARG A 75 -8.94 -30.30 -3.24
CA ARG A 75 -8.41 -31.42 -2.48
C ARG A 75 -6.90 -31.51 -2.69
N PHE A 76 -6.15 -31.62 -1.60
CA PHE A 76 -4.72 -31.92 -1.62
C PHE A 76 -4.46 -33.38 -1.27
N ASP A 77 -3.42 -33.95 -1.88
CA ASP A 77 -3.02 -35.34 -1.64
C ASP A 77 -2.30 -35.51 -0.29
N SER A 78 -1.68 -34.43 0.21
CA SER A 78 -1.03 -34.37 1.52
C SER A 78 -0.98 -32.95 2.09
N ASP A 79 -0.72 -32.84 3.40
CA ASP A 79 -0.47 -31.55 4.05
C ASP A 79 0.76 -30.83 3.49
N ALA A 80 1.79 -31.59 3.06
CA ALA A 80 2.97 -31.03 2.43
C ALA A 80 2.66 -30.43 1.04
N ASP A 81 1.73 -31.01 0.28
CA ASP A 81 1.28 -30.45 -0.99
C ASP A 81 0.47 -29.17 -0.77
N ARG A 82 -0.40 -29.16 0.24
CA ARG A 82 -1.15 -27.97 0.65
C ARG A 82 -0.21 -26.85 1.06
N GLN A 83 0.76 -27.13 1.93
CA GLN A 83 1.73 -26.13 2.40
C GLN A 83 2.52 -25.53 1.23
N ARG A 84 3.06 -26.36 0.34
CA ARG A 84 3.79 -25.89 -0.85
C ARG A 84 2.91 -25.02 -1.75
N ARG A 85 1.62 -25.35 -1.86
CA ARG A 85 0.72 -24.55 -2.69
C ARG A 85 0.41 -23.19 -2.07
N VAL A 86 0.19 -23.13 -0.76
CA VAL A 86 -0.01 -21.87 -0.03
C VAL A 86 1.24 -21.00 -0.12
N GLU A 87 2.43 -21.57 0.08
CA GLU A 87 3.70 -20.85 -0.09
C GLU A 87 3.87 -20.28 -1.49
N ALA A 88 3.54 -21.05 -2.54
CA ALA A 88 3.57 -20.58 -3.92
C ALA A 88 2.61 -19.40 -4.14
N LEU A 89 1.37 -19.51 -3.66
CA LEU A 89 0.39 -18.43 -3.76
C LEU A 89 0.80 -17.19 -2.96
N SER A 90 1.40 -17.36 -1.78
CA SER A 90 1.92 -16.25 -0.97
C SER A 90 3.07 -15.53 -1.68
N ALA A 91 3.98 -16.24 -2.33
CA ALA A 91 5.02 -15.61 -3.15
C ALA A 91 4.43 -14.84 -4.35
N GLU A 92 3.38 -15.37 -4.99
CA GLU A 92 2.66 -14.63 -6.03
C GLU A 92 1.97 -13.38 -5.48
N ILE A 93 1.38 -13.45 -4.28
CA ILE A 93 0.78 -12.30 -3.58
C ILE A 93 1.82 -11.22 -3.32
N GLU A 94 3.01 -11.57 -2.82
CA GLU A 94 4.08 -10.60 -2.56
C GLU A 94 4.47 -9.82 -3.83
N VAL A 95 4.60 -10.53 -4.95
CA VAL A 95 4.92 -9.91 -6.25
C VAL A 95 3.83 -8.93 -6.68
N VAL A 96 2.56 -9.31 -6.56
CA VAL A 96 1.42 -8.44 -6.95
C VAL A 96 1.28 -7.25 -5.99
N ASN A 97 1.40 -7.49 -4.68
CA ASN A 97 1.24 -6.46 -3.65
C ASN A 97 2.33 -5.37 -3.73
N ALA A 98 3.49 -5.66 -4.32
CA ALA A 98 4.58 -4.70 -4.48
C ALA A 98 4.19 -3.44 -5.27
N ASP A 99 3.23 -3.54 -6.20
CA ASP A 99 2.75 -2.42 -7.02
C ASP A 99 1.34 -1.93 -6.61
N LEU A 100 0.73 -2.52 -5.57
CA LEU A 100 -0.60 -2.15 -5.07
C LEU A 100 -0.58 -1.14 -3.91
N PRO A 101 -1.57 -0.24 -3.84
CA PRO A 101 -1.87 0.52 -2.62
C PRO A 101 -2.13 -0.41 -1.42
N ARG A 102 -1.73 0.01 -0.21
CA ARG A 102 -1.84 -0.84 1.01
C ARG A 102 -3.27 -1.30 1.31
N ASP A 103 -4.25 -0.45 1.03
CA ASP A 103 -5.68 -0.71 1.20
C ASP A 103 -6.27 -1.66 0.14
N GLU A 104 -5.54 -1.93 -0.94
CA GLU A 104 -5.93 -2.85 -2.01
C GLU A 104 -5.10 -4.16 -2.01
N GLN A 105 -4.11 -4.30 -1.12
CA GLN A 105 -3.26 -5.48 -1.06
C GLN A 105 -4.05 -6.75 -0.73
N ILE A 106 -3.68 -7.85 -1.37
CA ILE A 106 -4.24 -9.17 -1.06
C ILE A 106 -3.73 -9.58 0.33
N PRO A 107 -4.61 -10.01 1.24
CA PRO A 107 -4.20 -10.47 2.57
C PRO A 107 -3.26 -11.68 2.52
N VAL A 108 -2.42 -11.80 3.54
CA VAL A 108 -1.58 -12.98 3.75
C VAL A 108 -2.47 -14.22 3.88
N LEU A 109 -2.04 -15.31 3.25
CA LEU A 109 -2.72 -16.60 3.32
C LEU A 109 -2.21 -17.41 4.51
N HIS A 110 -3.13 -18.05 5.20
CA HIS A 110 -2.82 -19.03 6.23
C HIS A 110 -3.11 -20.44 5.71
N ILE A 111 -2.40 -21.47 6.17
CA ILE A 111 -2.63 -22.84 5.69
C ILE A 111 -4.05 -23.30 6.03
N GLU A 112 -4.60 -22.82 7.14
CA GLU A 112 -5.96 -23.10 7.63
C GLU A 112 -7.06 -22.53 6.72
N ASP A 113 -6.72 -21.61 5.81
CA ASP A 113 -7.63 -21.11 4.79
C ASP A 113 -7.96 -22.16 3.71
N PHE A 114 -7.22 -23.26 3.66
CA PHE A 114 -7.30 -24.28 2.62
C PHE A 114 -7.75 -25.64 3.20
N GLN A 115 -8.82 -26.19 2.60
CA GLN A 115 -9.42 -27.47 3.01
C GLN A 115 -8.53 -28.69 2.73
#